data_AF-A0A852P9V8-F1
#
_entry.id   AF-A0A852P9V8-F1
#
_cell.length_a   1.000
_cell.length_b   1.000
_cell.length_c   1.000
_cell.angle_alpha   90.00
_cell.angle_beta   90.00
_cell.angle_gamma   90.00
#
_symmetry.space_group_name_H-M   'P 1'
#
loop_
_entity.id
_entity.type
_entity.pdbx_description
1 polymer ?
#
loop_
_entity_poly.entity_id
_entity_poly.type
_entity_poly.pdbx_seq_one_letter_code
_entity_poly.pdbx_strand_id
1 'polypeptide(L)'
;RRKRRVLFSQAQVYELERRFKQQKYLSAPEREHLASLIHLTPTQVKIWFQNHRYKMKRQAKDKAAAQQLHPDGGLCQQPSPRRVAVPVLVKDGKPC
;
A
#
# COMPACT_ATOMS: atom_id res chain seq x y z
N ARG A 1 -18.70 -1.60 -11.69
CA ARG A 1 -19.11 -1.40 -10.27
C ARG A 1 -17.94 -1.81 -9.36
N ARG A 2 -17.36 -0.90 -8.55
CA ARG A 2 -16.20 -1.21 -7.68
C ARG A 2 -16.63 -2.12 -6.53
N LYS A 3 -15.92 -3.22 -6.27
CA LYS A 3 -16.22 -4.12 -5.15
C LYS A 3 -16.01 -3.39 -3.82
N ARG A 4 -16.93 -3.55 -2.86
CA ARG A 4 -16.83 -2.92 -1.53
C ARG A 4 -15.52 -3.35 -0.87
N ARG A 5 -14.76 -2.38 -0.34
CA ARG A 5 -13.55 -2.68 0.44
C ARG A 5 -13.96 -3.30 1.77
N VAL A 6 -13.28 -4.39 2.12
CA VAL A 6 -13.40 -5.06 3.41
C VAL A 6 -12.00 -5.10 4.00
N LEU A 7 -11.87 -4.79 5.29
CA LEU A 7 -10.61 -4.86 6.02
C LEU A 7 -10.47 -6.25 6.65
N PHE A 8 -9.23 -6.72 6.76
CA PHE A 8 -8.91 -7.96 7.48
C PHE A 8 -8.88 -7.70 8.98
N SER A 9 -9.18 -8.72 9.77
CA SER A 9 -9.08 -8.65 11.23
C SER A 9 -7.61 -8.56 11.67
N GLN A 10 -7.37 -8.11 12.91
CA GLN A 10 -6.02 -8.00 13.44
C GLN A 10 -5.30 -9.36 13.48
N ALA A 11 -6.01 -10.45 13.82
CA ALA A 11 -5.46 -11.80 13.82
C ALA A 11 -5.05 -12.26 12.40
N GLN A 12 -5.88 -11.96 11.39
CA GLN A 12 -5.55 -12.25 9.99
C GLN A 12 -4.31 -11.48 9.53
N VAL A 13 -4.21 -10.19 9.87
CA VAL A 13 -3.04 -9.37 9.53
C VAL A 13 -1.79 -9.90 10.23
N TYR A 14 -1.88 -10.27 11.51
CA TYR A 14 -0.77 -10.83 12.26
C TYR A 14 -0.20 -12.09 11.61
N GLU A 15 -1.04 -13.07 11.26
CA GLU A 15 -0.58 -14.31 10.62
C GLU A 15 0.01 -14.06 9.22
N LEU A 16 -0.59 -13.14 8.45
CA LEU A 16 -0.04 -12.71 7.16
C LEU A 16 1.36 -12.10 7.32
N GLU A 17 1.55 -11.22 8.30
CA GLU A 17 2.84 -10.59 8.58
C GLU A 17 3.86 -11.60 9.12
N ARG A 18 3.45 -12.50 10.02
CA ARG A 18 4.28 -13.58 10.55
C ARG A 18 4.79 -14.47 9.43
N ARG A 19 3.92 -14.92 8.53
CA ARG A 19 4.34 -15.74 7.38
C ARG A 19 5.19 -14.94 6.40
N PHE A 20 4.88 -13.67 6.16
CA PHE A 20 5.67 -12.81 5.28
C PHE A 20 7.09 -12.56 5.80
N LYS A 21 7.30 -12.49 7.12
CA LYS A 21 8.64 -12.40 7.71
C LYS A 21 9.50 -13.61 7.36
N GLN A 22 8.90 -14.80 7.37
CA GLN A 22 9.56 -16.06 6.99
C GLN A 22 9.82 -16.14 5.48
N GLN A 23 8.82 -15.81 4.67
CA GLN A 23 8.88 -16.01 3.22
C GLN A 23 8.14 -14.91 2.46
N LYS A 24 8.85 -14.20 1.57
CA LYS A 24 8.31 -13.04 0.84
C LYS A 24 7.41 -13.42 -0.34
N TYR A 25 7.47 -14.67 -0.80
CA TYR A 25 6.78 -15.19 -1.97
C TYR A 25 6.20 -16.56 -1.67
N LEU A 26 4.90 -16.75 -1.81
CA LEU A 26 4.25 -18.05 -1.59
C LEU A 26 3.94 -18.76 -2.91
N SER A 27 4.23 -20.06 -2.95
CA SER A 27 3.77 -21.00 -3.96
C SER A 27 2.24 -21.17 -3.90
N ALA A 28 1.64 -21.79 -4.93
CA ALA A 28 0.20 -22.07 -4.93
C ALA A 28 -0.27 -22.88 -3.70
N PRO A 29 0.32 -24.05 -3.36
CA PRO A 29 -0.17 -24.87 -2.25
C PRO A 29 0.01 -24.17 -0.89
N GLU A 30 1.11 -23.46 -0.68
CA GLU A 30 1.36 -22.71 0.56
C GLU A 30 0.33 -21.61 0.78
N ARG A 31 -0.11 -20.99 -0.31
CA ARG A 31 -1.13 -19.95 -0.28
C ARG A 31 -2.49 -20.52 0.04
N GLU A 32 -2.84 -21.66 -0.54
CA GLU A 32 -4.08 -22.37 -0.24
C GLU A 32 -4.14 -22.77 1.23
N HIS A 33 -3.06 -23.35 1.74
CA HIS A 33 -2.96 -23.72 3.14
C HIS A 33 -3.13 -22.52 4.08
N LEU A 34 -2.38 -21.43 3.86
CA LEU A 34 -2.50 -20.23 4.68
C LEU A 34 -3.90 -19.62 4.61
N ALA A 35 -4.49 -19.56 3.43
CA ALA A 35 -5.82 -19.03 3.21
C ALA A 35 -6.88 -19.78 4.03
N SER A 36 -6.82 -21.12 4.03
CA SER A 36 -7.69 -21.97 4.84
C SER A 36 -7.54 -21.71 6.34
N LEU A 37 -6.30 -21.56 6.84
CA LEU A 37 -6.03 -21.33 8.27
C LEU A 37 -6.61 -20.01 8.79
N ILE A 38 -6.57 -18.94 7.99
CA ILE A 38 -6.99 -17.59 8.43
C ILE A 38 -8.34 -17.16 7.85
N HIS A 39 -9.09 -18.11 7.28
CA HIS A 39 -10.40 -17.91 6.65
C HIS A 39 -10.41 -16.79 5.59
N LEU A 40 -9.42 -16.81 4.71
CA LEU A 40 -9.36 -15.96 3.52
C LEU A 40 -9.37 -16.81 2.26
N THR A 41 -9.53 -16.17 1.10
CA THR A 41 -9.34 -16.83 -0.19
C THR A 41 -7.87 -16.81 -0.60
N PRO A 42 -7.39 -17.80 -1.38
CA PRO A 42 -6.02 -17.77 -1.92
C PRO A 42 -5.74 -16.48 -2.70
N THR A 43 -6.73 -15.95 -3.42
CA THR A 43 -6.62 -14.68 -4.14
C THR A 43 -6.39 -13.49 -3.20
N GLN A 44 -7.07 -13.41 -2.07
CA GLN A 44 -6.85 -12.36 -1.07
C GLN A 44 -5.44 -12.43 -0.49
N VAL A 45 -4.96 -13.62 -0.15
CA VAL A 45 -3.58 -13.83 0.33
C VAL A 45 -2.57 -13.41 -0.75
N LYS A 46 -2.78 -13.77 -2.02
CA LYS A 46 -1.93 -13.35 -3.15
C LYS A 46 -1.86 -11.82 -3.24
N ILE A 47 -3.00 -11.15 -3.23
CA ILE A 47 -3.09 -9.68 -3.33
C ILE A 47 -2.39 -9.03 -2.14
N TRP A 48 -2.59 -9.54 -0.93
CA TRP A 48 -1.93 -9.01 0.25
C TRP A 48 -0.41 -9.13 0.17
N PHE A 49 0.12 -10.30 -0.21
CA PHE A 49 1.57 -10.50 -0.41
C PHE A 49 2.15 -9.62 -1.51
N GLN A 50 1.40 -9.37 -2.58
CA GLN A 50 1.80 -8.44 -3.64
C GLN A 50 1.84 -6.99 -3.14
N ASN A 51 0.80 -6.54 -2.44
CA ASN A 51 0.75 -5.21 -1.85
C ASN A 51 1.85 -5.00 -0.82
N HIS A 52 2.14 -5.99 0.00
CA HIS A 52 3.17 -5.91 1.03
C HIS A 52 4.58 -5.78 0.40
N ARG A 53 4.90 -6.58 -0.63
CA ARG A 53 6.15 -6.42 -1.40
C ARG A 53 6.23 -5.06 -2.08
N TYR A 54 5.13 -4.57 -2.63
CA TYR A 54 5.08 -3.24 -3.24
C TYR A 54 5.36 -2.15 -2.21
N LYS A 55 4.76 -2.22 -1.01
CA LYS A 55 5.01 -1.28 0.09
C LYS A 55 6.48 -1.27 0.51
N MET A 56 7.12 -2.42 0.64
CA MET A 56 8.55 -2.53 0.98
C MET A 56 9.42 -1.85 -0.08
N LYS A 57 9.18 -2.15 -1.37
CA LYS A 57 9.90 -1.54 -2.48
C LYS A 57 9.69 -0.02 -2.54
N ARG A 58 8.47 0.45 -2.29
CA ARG A 58 8.15 1.89 -2.31
C ARG A 58 8.87 2.63 -1.18
N GLN A 59 8.90 2.08 0.03
CA GLN A 59 9.62 2.67 1.17
C GLN A 59 11.13 2.75 0.92
N ALA A 60 11.73 1.76 0.26
CA ALA A 60 13.15 1.82 -0.10
C ALA A 60 13.46 2.96 -1.08
N LYS A 61 12.60 3.18 -2.08
CA LYS A 61 12.77 4.29 -3.04
C LYS A 61 12.56 5.66 -2.42
N ASP A 62 11.57 5.78 -1.53
CA ASP A 62 11.26 7.03 -0.85
C ASP A 62 12.41 7.47 0.08
N LYS A 63 12.99 6.52 0.82
CA LYS A 63 14.21 6.74 1.60
C LYS A 63 15.40 7.17 0.74
N ALA A 64 15.61 6.52 -0.40
CA ALA A 64 16.70 6.90 -1.32
C ALA A 64 16.52 8.31 -1.89
N ALA A 65 15.29 8.72 -2.20
CA ALA A 65 14.99 10.08 -2.66
C ALA A 65 15.13 11.13 -1.54
N ALA A 66 14.77 10.79 -0.30
CA ALA A 66 14.96 11.67 0.85
C ALA A 66 16.44 11.89 1.19
N GLN A 67 17.32 10.94 0.86
CA GLN A 67 18.76 11.02 1.14
C GLN A 67 19.54 11.89 0.14
N GLN A 68 18.94 12.26 -1.00
CA GLN A 68 19.61 13.06 -2.05
C GLN A 68 19.32 14.57 -1.97
N LEU A 69 18.65 15.07 -0.92
CA LEU A 69 18.21 16.46 -0.83
C LEU A 69 18.72 17.30 0.36
N HIS A 70 19.77 16.92 1.08
CA HIS A 70 20.39 17.86 2.04
C HIS A 70 21.90 17.62 2.24
N PRO A 71 22.76 18.63 1.99
CA PRO A 71 23.66 19.12 3.01
C PRO A 71 23.02 20.33 3.70
N ASP A 72 23.15 20.36 5.02
CA ASP A 72 22.84 21.47 5.93
C ASP A 72 21.41 21.57 6.51
N GLY A 73 21.29 21.18 7.79
CA GLY A 73 20.38 21.85 8.73
C GLY A 73 18.95 21.31 8.91
N GLY A 74 18.75 20.51 9.97
CA GLY A 74 17.70 20.78 10.97
C GLY A 74 16.23 20.35 10.72
N LEU A 75 15.75 19.53 11.67
CA LEU A 75 14.36 19.29 12.10
C LEU A 75 13.42 18.40 11.26
N CYS A 76 12.93 17.38 11.98
CA CYS A 76 11.80 16.51 11.70
C CYS A 76 10.60 17.23 11.06
N GLN A 77 10.20 16.81 9.86
CA GLN A 77 8.89 17.15 9.30
C GLN A 77 8.24 15.93 8.65
N GLN A 78 7.10 15.53 9.23
CA GLN A 78 6.13 14.61 8.65
C GLN A 78 5.71 15.08 7.24
N PRO A 79 5.51 14.18 6.26
CA PRO A 79 5.12 14.60 4.93
C PRO A 79 3.67 15.12 4.94
N SER A 80 3.51 16.45 4.84
CA SER A 80 2.23 17.10 4.57
C SER A 80 1.61 16.59 3.27
N PRO A 81 0.28 16.40 3.19
CA PRO A 81 -0.38 15.96 1.97
C PRO A 81 -0.24 17.06 0.92
N ARG A 82 0.46 16.75 -0.19
CA ARG A 82 0.61 17.64 -1.34
C ARG A 82 -0.78 18.05 -1.84
N ARG A 83 -1.17 19.32 -1.64
CA ARG A 83 -2.34 19.92 -2.30
C ARG A 83 -2.04 20.00 -3.78
N VAL A 84 -2.72 19.17 -4.58
CA VAL A 84 -2.69 19.30 -6.04
C VAL A 84 -3.62 20.47 -6.39
N ALA A 85 -3.07 21.55 -6.95
CA ALA A 85 -3.88 22.62 -7.50
C ALA A 85 -4.59 22.10 -8.74
N VAL A 86 -5.92 21.90 -8.64
CA VAL A 86 -6.76 21.55 -9.78
C VAL A 86 -7.09 22.86 -10.51
N PRO A 87 -6.69 23.05 -11.78
CA PRO A 87 -7.13 24.21 -12.54
C PRO A 87 -8.64 24.10 -12.76
N VAL A 88 -9.40 25.03 -12.18
CA VAL A 88 -10.83 25.18 -12.41
C VAL A 88 -11.00 25.72 -13.83
N LEU A 89 -11.48 24.88 -14.74
CA LEU A 89 -11.92 25.30 -16.06
C LEU A 89 -13.22 26.08 -15.88
N VAL A 90 -13.12 27.41 -15.78
CA VAL A 90 -14.27 28.32 -15.92
C VAL A 90 -14.82 28.14 -17.32
N LYS A 91 -16.02 27.56 -17.43
CA LYS A 91 -16.79 27.52 -18.68
C LYS A 91 -17.38 28.91 -18.88
N ASP A 92 -16.95 29.59 -19.94
CA ASP A 92 -17.49 30.87 -20.39
C ASP A 92 -19.02 30.88 -20.34
N GLY A 93 -19.54 31.87 -19.62
CA GLY A 93 -20.96 32.17 -19.58
C GLY A 93 -21.44 32.70 -20.93
N LYS A 94 -22.58 32.18 -21.37
CA LYS A 94 -23.40 32.80 -22.40
C LYS A 94 -24.87 32.55 -22.05
N PRO A 95 -25.59 33.55 -21.51
CA PRO A 95 -27.03 33.52 -21.51
C PRO A 95 -27.56 34.13 -22.83
N CYS A 96 -28.73 33.61 -23.24
CA CYS A 96 -29.60 34.03 -24.33
C CYS A 96 -29.22 33.54 -25.74
#